data_AF-A0A1H9QD23-F1
#
_entry.id   AF-A0A1H9QD23-F1
#
_cell.length_a   1.000
_cell.length_b   1.000
_cell.length_c   1.000
_cell.angle_alpha   90.00
_cell.angle_beta   90.00
_cell.angle_gamma   90.00
#
_symmetry.space_group_name_H-M   'P 1'
#
loop_
_entity.id
_entity.type
_entity.pdbx_description
1 polymer ?
#
loop_
_entity_poly.entity_id
_entity_poly.type
_entity_poly.pdbx_seq_one_letter_code
_entity_poly.pdbx_strand_id
1 'polypeptide(L)'
;MKKSILEIYALAVCFVTVVCFAVALGIAGYSVLEISKPDFTISAWQYTQHQTNDAFWNGCGESRFCGPNEKKKERPHEAELTKQREDSYARSLSNEQRGGSQTLVKCLIIMLIDAIIFAFHWVVARRARANAA
;
A
#
# COMPACT_ATOMS: atom_id res chain seq x y z
N MET A 1 -14.60 35.50 -25.29
CA MET A 1 -13.37 34.89 -25.86
C MET A 1 -13.57 33.38 -25.94
N LYS A 2 -13.47 32.78 -27.13
CA LYS A 2 -13.53 31.32 -27.26
C LYS A 2 -12.17 30.77 -26.85
N LYS A 3 -12.12 29.84 -25.89
CA LYS A 3 -10.88 29.13 -25.57
C LYS A 3 -10.42 28.37 -26.80
N SER A 4 -9.11 28.37 -27.06
CA SER A 4 -8.57 27.54 -28.14
C SER A 4 -8.73 26.06 -27.77
N ILE A 5 -8.89 25.19 -28.77
CA ILE A 5 -8.97 23.74 -28.58
C ILE A 5 -7.75 23.23 -27.78
N LEU A 6 -6.58 23.83 -28.01
CA LEU A 6 -5.34 23.54 -27.30
C LEU A 6 -5.42 23.89 -25.80
N GLU A 7 -6.02 25.03 -25.44
CA GLU A 7 -6.22 25.39 -24.02
C GLU A 7 -7.15 24.39 -23.33
N ILE A 8 -8.25 23.99 -23.99
CA ILE A 8 -9.21 23.02 -23.43
C ILE A 8 -8.53 21.66 -23.20
N TYR A 9 -7.80 21.16 -24.20
CA TYR A 9 -7.03 19.92 -24.08
C TYR A 9 -6.06 19.97 -22.90
N ALA A 10 -5.24 21.04 -22.82
CA ALA A 10 -4.24 21.17 -21.77
C ALA A 10 -4.87 21.23 -20.37
N LEU A 11 -5.99 21.96 -20.22
CA LEU A 11 -6.73 22.01 -18.97
C LEU A 11 -7.37 20.67 -18.60
N ALA A 12 -7.85 19.90 -19.57
CA ALA A 12 -8.39 18.56 -19.32
C ALA A 12 -7.30 17.60 -18.79
N VAL A 13 -6.10 17.63 -19.37
CA VAL A 13 -4.96 16.83 -18.88
C VAL A 13 -4.53 17.28 -17.48
N CYS A 14 -4.48 18.59 -17.23
CA CYS A 14 -4.22 19.13 -15.88
C CYS A 14 -5.27 18.65 -14.86
N PHE A 15 -6.55 18.57 -15.23
CA PHE A 15 -7.59 18.05 -14.34
C PHE A 15 -7.38 16.56 -14.03
N VAL A 16 -7.12 15.74 -15.05
CA VAL A 16 -6.87 14.30 -14.87
C VAL A 16 -5.66 14.05 -13.97
N THR A 17 -4.56 14.77 -14.20
CA THR A 17 -3.35 14.64 -13.36
C THR A 17 -3.59 15.02 -11.90
N VAL A 18 -4.41 16.03 -11.62
CA VAL A 18 -4.80 16.37 -10.24
C VAL A 18 -5.61 15.24 -9.59
N VAL A 19 -6.51 14.59 -10.33
CA VAL A 19 -7.27 13.43 -9.83
C VAL A 19 -6.33 12.26 -9.52
N CYS A 20 -5.42 11.92 -10.44
CA CYS A 20 -4.41 10.88 -10.22
C CYS A 20 -3.55 11.17 -8.99
N PHE A 21 -3.09 12.42 -8.86
CA PHE A 21 -2.29 12.88 -7.72
C PHE A 21 -3.05 12.71 -6.40
N ALA A 22 -4.33 13.11 -6.35
CA ALA A 22 -5.15 12.97 -5.15
C ALA A 22 -5.33 11.50 -4.72
N VAL A 23 -5.57 10.60 -5.67
CA VAL A 23 -5.67 9.15 -5.40
C VAL A 23 -4.34 8.60 -4.91
N ALA A 24 -3.24 8.92 -5.60
CA ALA A 24 -1.90 8.48 -5.23
C ALA A 24 -1.50 8.96 -3.83
N LEU A 25 -1.87 10.20 -3.47
CA LEU A 25 -1.62 10.77 -2.15
C LEU A 25 -2.39 10.04 -1.05
N GLY A 26 -3.65 9.66 -1.29
CA GLY A 26 -4.43 8.86 -0.34
C GLY A 26 -3.80 7.50 -0.05
N ILE A 27 -3.35 6.80 -1.10
CA ILE A 27 -2.66 5.51 -0.98
C ILE A 27 -1.30 5.69 -0.26
N ALA A 28 -0.54 6.72 -0.60
CA ALA A 28 0.72 7.05 0.06
C ALA A 28 0.52 7.32 1.57
N GLY A 29 -0.54 8.03 1.93
CA GLY A 29 -0.90 8.29 3.32
C GLY A 29 -1.17 7.01 4.11
N TYR A 30 -1.91 6.06 3.52
CA TYR A 30 -2.14 4.75 4.15
C TYR A 30 -0.84 3.94 4.27
N SER A 31 0.02 3.99 3.26
CA SER A 31 1.33 3.32 3.27
C SER A 31 2.23 3.81 4.42
N VAL A 32 2.09 5.08 4.84
CA VAL A 32 2.80 5.59 6.03
C VAL A 32 2.31 4.93 7.32
N LEU A 33 1.02 4.58 7.41
CA LEU A 33 0.49 3.82 8.55
C LEU A 33 1.05 2.40 8.57
N GLU A 34 1.12 1.72 7.42
CA GLU A 34 1.71 0.38 7.29
C GLU A 34 3.18 0.35 7.77
N ILE A 35 3.93 1.42 7.52
CA ILE A 35 5.33 1.55 7.95
C ILE A 35 5.44 1.85 9.45
N SER A 36 4.67 2.82 9.94
CA SER A 36 4.83 3.37 11.30
C SER A 36 4.06 2.61 12.38
N LYS A 37 2.93 2.01 12.02
CA LYS A 37 2.03 1.26 12.90
C LYS A 37 1.57 -0.03 12.19
N PRO A 38 2.51 -0.93 11.81
CA PRO A 38 2.16 -2.15 11.09
C PRO A 38 1.11 -2.96 11.85
N ASP A 39 1.23 -3.10 13.17
CA ASP A 39 0.27 -3.81 14.05
C ASP A 39 -1.22 -3.42 13.83
N PHE A 40 -1.48 -2.16 13.44
CA PHE A 40 -2.83 -1.69 13.11
C PHE A 40 -3.29 -2.07 11.70
N THR A 41 -2.36 -2.19 10.74
CA THR A 41 -2.67 -2.41 9.32
C THR A 41 -2.59 -3.87 8.88
N ILE A 42 -1.85 -4.72 9.61
CA ILE A 42 -1.83 -6.18 9.38
C ILE A 42 -3.26 -6.74 9.40
N SER A 43 -3.50 -7.77 8.59
CA SER A 43 -4.80 -8.42 8.54
C SER A 43 -5.27 -8.92 9.91
N ALA A 44 -6.58 -8.83 10.18
CA ALA A 44 -7.19 -9.29 11.42
C ALA A 44 -6.88 -10.77 11.72
N TRP A 45 -6.75 -11.59 10.68
CA TRP A 45 -6.37 -13.00 10.80
C TRP A 45 -4.94 -13.15 11.33
N GLN A 46 -3.96 -12.49 10.71
CA GLN A 46 -2.58 -12.53 11.18
C GLN A 46 -2.48 -11.95 12.60
N TYR A 47 -3.18 -10.85 12.91
CA TYR A 47 -3.16 -10.26 14.25
C TYR A 47 -3.66 -11.26 15.28
N THR A 48 -4.85 -11.84 15.05
CA THR A 48 -5.53 -12.76 15.98
C THR A 48 -4.72 -14.02 16.21
N GLN A 49 -4.12 -14.59 15.17
CA GLN A 49 -3.36 -15.83 15.29
C GLN A 49 -2.09 -15.68 16.11
N HIS A 50 -1.50 -14.49 16.16
CA HIS A 50 -0.29 -14.29 16.95
C HIS A 50 -0.56 -13.86 18.41
N GLN A 51 -1.82 -13.74 18.84
CA GLN A 51 -2.14 -13.32 20.21
C GLN A 51 -1.89 -14.41 21.26
N THR A 52 -2.13 -15.68 20.91
CA THR A 52 -1.94 -16.81 21.85
C THR A 52 -1.31 -18.01 21.15
N ASN A 53 -0.64 -18.87 21.92
CA ASN A 53 -0.07 -20.11 21.39
C ASN A 53 -1.14 -21.04 20.83
N ASP A 54 -2.34 -21.05 21.42
CA ASP A 54 -3.47 -21.82 20.89
C ASP A 54 -3.96 -21.26 19.56
N ALA A 55 -4.12 -19.94 19.42
CA ALA A 55 -4.52 -19.31 18.17
C ALA A 55 -3.46 -19.49 17.07
N PHE A 56 -2.18 -19.41 17.44
CA PHE A 56 -1.06 -19.60 16.53
C PHE A 56 -0.98 -21.05 16.04
N TRP A 57 -1.12 -22.00 16.96
CA TRP A 57 -1.10 -23.43 16.64
C TRP A 57 -2.32 -23.87 15.82
N ASN A 58 -3.50 -23.37 16.16
CA ASN A 58 -4.75 -23.66 15.44
C ASN A 58 -4.88 -22.83 14.15
N GLY A 59 -3.86 -22.05 13.81
CA GLY A 59 -3.96 -21.08 12.73
C GLY A 59 -4.13 -21.67 11.33
N CYS A 60 -3.72 -22.92 11.14
CA CYS A 60 -3.95 -23.69 9.90
C CYS A 60 -5.37 -24.29 9.77
N GLY A 61 -6.30 -24.00 10.69
CA GLY A 61 -7.69 -24.51 10.67
C GLY A 61 -7.89 -25.81 11.46
N GLU A 62 -9.12 -26.34 11.44
CA GLU A 62 -9.54 -27.55 12.19
C GLU A 62 -8.74 -28.81 11.81
N SER A 63 -8.19 -28.86 10.60
CA SER A 63 -7.29 -29.90 10.14
C SER A 63 -5.86 -29.49 10.49
N ARG A 64 -5.22 -30.15 11.46
CA ARG A 64 -3.82 -29.90 11.90
C ARG A 64 -2.77 -30.26 10.83
N PHE A 65 -2.94 -29.73 9.63
CA PHE A 65 -2.27 -30.10 8.40
C PHE A 65 -2.13 -28.82 7.58
N CYS A 66 -0.96 -28.19 7.55
CA CYS A 66 -0.71 -27.05 6.65
C CYS A 66 -0.36 -27.57 5.23
N GLY A 67 -1.10 -28.61 4.77
CA GLY A 67 -0.94 -29.28 3.48
C GLY A 67 -1.51 -30.72 3.48
N PRO A 68 -2.00 -31.24 2.34
CA PRO A 68 -2.66 -32.55 2.24
C PRO A 68 -1.77 -33.75 2.58
N ASN A 69 -0.45 -33.55 2.65
CA ASN A 69 0.56 -34.58 2.93
C ASN A 69 1.39 -34.29 4.18
N GLU A 70 1.05 -33.28 4.97
CA GLU A 70 1.78 -33.02 6.22
C GLU A 70 1.43 -34.10 7.26
N LYS A 71 2.43 -34.66 7.94
CA LYS A 71 2.18 -35.53 9.09
C LYS A 71 1.58 -34.68 10.21
N LYS A 72 0.73 -35.27 11.04
CA LYS A 72 0.19 -34.65 12.27
C LYS A 72 1.38 -34.18 13.12
N LYS A 73 1.72 -32.90 13.08
CA LYS A 73 2.84 -32.36 13.85
C LYS A 73 2.45 -32.40 15.33
N GLU A 74 3.32 -32.96 16.15
CA GLU A 74 3.16 -32.87 17.59
C GLU A 74 3.32 -31.40 18.00
N ARG A 75 2.48 -30.94 18.92
CA ARG A 75 2.54 -29.56 19.40
C ARG A 75 3.89 -29.39 20.13
N PRO A 76 4.73 -28.43 19.71
CA PRO A 76 5.98 -28.15 20.41
C PRO A 76 5.72 -27.78 21.87
N HIS A 77 6.76 -27.90 22.70
CA HIS A 77 6.69 -27.41 24.08
C HIS A 77 6.36 -25.90 24.09
N GLU A 78 5.61 -25.43 25.10
CA GLU A 78 5.09 -24.05 25.16
C GLU A 78 6.17 -22.99 24.97
N ALA A 79 7.37 -23.19 25.53
CA ALA A 79 8.49 -22.27 25.37
C ALA A 79 8.96 -22.15 23.91
N GLU A 80 9.01 -23.26 23.19
CA GLU A 80 9.40 -23.28 21.78
C GLU A 80 8.30 -22.67 20.90
N LEU A 81 7.03 -23.01 21.18
CA LEU A 81 5.88 -22.49 20.46
C LEU A 81 5.74 -20.97 20.63
N THR A 82 5.99 -20.46 21.84
CA THR A 82 6.02 -19.02 22.14
C THR A 82 7.07 -18.32 21.29
N LYS A 83 8.29 -18.87 21.23
CA LYS A 83 9.37 -18.32 20.42
C LYS A 83 9.02 -18.31 18.93
N GLN A 84 8.48 -19.41 18.42
CA GLN A 84 8.05 -19.50 17.01
C GLN A 84 6.95 -18.48 16.67
N ARG A 85 5.98 -18.29 17.58
CA ARG A 85 4.90 -17.30 17.45
C ARG A 85 5.46 -15.88 17.40
N GLU A 86 6.33 -15.51 18.34
CA GLU A 86 6.93 -14.17 18.41
C GLU A 86 7.80 -13.88 17.19
N ASP A 87 8.64 -14.84 16.78
CA ASP A 87 9.47 -14.73 15.57
C ASP A 87 8.60 -14.60 14.31
N SER A 88 7.49 -15.36 14.23
CA SER A 88 6.54 -15.27 13.13
C SER A 88 5.85 -13.91 13.09
N TYR A 89 5.43 -13.40 14.25
CA TYR A 89 4.76 -12.11 14.33
C TYR A 89 5.68 -10.97 13.92
N ALA A 90 6.92 -10.96 14.42
CA ALA A 90 7.93 -9.99 14.04
C ALA A 90 8.18 -9.98 12.51
N ARG A 91 8.20 -11.15 11.88
CA ARG A 91 8.29 -11.25 10.40
C ARG A 91 7.06 -10.70 9.70
N SER A 92 5.85 -10.99 10.20
CA SER A 92 4.62 -10.44 9.65
C SER A 92 4.60 -8.91 9.70
N LEU A 93 4.98 -8.32 10.83
CA LEU A 93 5.09 -6.87 10.98
C LEU A 93 6.15 -6.29 10.04
N SER A 94 7.32 -6.92 9.95
CA SER A 94 8.37 -6.47 9.02
C SER A 94 7.94 -6.55 7.55
N ASN A 95 7.13 -7.56 7.19
CA ASN A 95 6.60 -7.70 5.84
C ASN A 95 5.56 -6.61 5.53
N GLU A 96 4.71 -6.28 6.50
CA GLU A 96 3.73 -5.18 6.40
C GLU A 96 4.45 -3.85 6.15
N GLN A 97 5.48 -3.54 6.93
CA GLN A 97 6.30 -2.32 6.76
C GLN A 97 6.99 -2.27 5.40
N ARG A 98 7.51 -3.42 4.92
CA ARG A 98 8.12 -3.52 3.60
C ARG A 98 7.09 -3.30 2.50
N GLY A 99 5.88 -3.87 2.65
CA GLY A 99 4.75 -3.66 1.75
C GLY A 99 4.43 -2.18 1.61
N GLY A 100 4.23 -1.49 2.73
CA GLY A 100 3.99 -0.05 2.75
C GLY A 100 5.13 0.76 2.17
N SER A 101 6.39 0.40 2.45
CA SER A 101 7.55 1.07 1.86
C SER A 101 7.55 0.98 0.32
N GLN A 102 7.24 -0.20 -0.23
CA GLN A 102 7.18 -0.39 -1.67
C GLN A 102 6.01 0.39 -2.30
N THR A 103 4.85 0.37 -1.67
CA THR A 103 3.67 1.12 -2.13
C THR A 103 3.93 2.62 -2.09
N LEU A 104 4.51 3.13 -1.00
CA LEU A 104 4.87 4.54 -0.86
C LEU A 104 5.83 4.99 -1.97
N VAL A 105 6.88 4.21 -2.25
CA VAL A 105 7.83 4.53 -3.33
C VAL A 105 7.13 4.57 -4.69
N LYS A 106 6.24 3.62 -4.98
CA LYS A 106 5.45 3.63 -6.23
C LYS A 106 4.57 4.88 -6.33
N CYS A 107 3.87 5.25 -5.25
CA CYS A 107 3.04 6.46 -5.23
C CYS A 107 3.87 7.74 -5.41
N LEU A 108 5.05 7.82 -4.79
CA LEU A 108 5.97 8.96 -4.97
C LEU A 108 6.43 9.11 -6.42
N ILE A 109 6.72 8.00 -7.11
CA ILE A 109 7.06 8.01 -8.54
C ILE A 109 5.88 8.50 -9.38
N ILE A 110 4.67 8.01 -9.11
CA ILE A 110 3.45 8.44 -9.83
C ILE A 110 3.23 9.95 -9.62
N MET A 111 3.29 10.43 -8.39
CA MET A 111 3.13 11.85 -8.07
C MET A 111 4.18 12.73 -8.75
N LEU A 112 5.43 12.25 -8.87
CA LEU A 112 6.48 12.96 -9.59
C LEU A 112 6.16 13.05 -11.10
N ILE A 113 5.69 11.96 -11.71
CA ILE A 113 5.28 11.95 -13.12
C ILE A 113 4.09 12.89 -13.33
N ASP A 114 3.07 12.83 -12.47
CA ASP A 114 1.90 13.72 -12.53
C ASP A 114 2.32 15.19 -12.41
N ALA A 115 3.24 15.52 -11.51
CA ALA A 115 3.77 16.88 -11.35
C ALA A 115 4.48 17.37 -12.63
N ILE A 116 5.26 16.50 -13.29
CA ILE A 116 5.93 16.82 -14.56
C ILE A 116 4.90 17.06 -15.67
N ILE A 117 3.94 16.14 -15.85
CA ILE A 117 2.91 16.23 -16.89
C ILE A 117 2.06 17.49 -16.67
N PHE A 118 1.66 17.76 -15.42
CA PHE A 118 0.91 18.95 -15.05
C PHE A 118 1.70 20.22 -15.38
N ALA A 119 2.97 20.31 -15.00
CA ALA A 119 3.80 21.48 -15.27
C ALA A 119 3.90 21.79 -16.77
N PHE A 120 4.12 20.77 -17.61
CA PHE A 120 4.15 20.95 -19.07
C PHE A 120 2.81 21.44 -19.62
N HIS A 121 1.70 20.80 -19.25
CA HIS A 121 0.37 21.17 -19.76
C HIS A 121 -0.09 22.53 -19.22
N TRP A 122 0.31 22.88 -18.00
CA TRP A 122 0.08 24.21 -17.42
C TRP A 122 0.78 25.31 -18.24
N VAL A 123 2.03 25.09 -18.64
CA VAL A 123 2.77 26.01 -19.52
C VAL A 123 2.08 26.15 -20.87
N VAL A 124 1.62 25.04 -21.47
CA VAL A 124 0.87 25.05 -22.75
C VAL A 124 -0.42 25.85 -22.62
N ALA A 125 -1.22 25.59 -21.59
CA ALA A 125 -2.47 26.32 -21.35
C ALA A 125 -2.22 27.83 -21.16
N ARG A 126 -1.18 28.18 -20.39
CA ARG A 126 -0.80 29.58 -20.16
C ARG A 126 -0.38 30.28 -21.45
N ARG A 127 0.42 29.64 -22.29
CA ARG A 127 0.83 30.18 -23.60
C ARG A 127 -0.33 30.29 -24.57
N ALA A 128 -1.19 29.27 -24.64
CA ALA A 128 -2.37 29.28 -25.50
C ALA A 128 -3.34 30.42 -25.14
N ARG A 129 -3.48 30.73 -23.85
CA ARG A 129 -4.27 31.87 -23.37
C ARG A 129 -3.62 33.21 -23.72
N ALA A 130 -2.31 33.34 -23.56
CA ALA A 130 -1.58 34.56 -23.90
C ALA A 130 -1.64 34.88 -25.40
N ASN A 131 -1.61 33.87 -26.27
CA ASN A 131 -1.71 34.03 -27.73
C ASN A 131 -3.15 34.29 -28.22
N ALA A 132 -4.16 34.14 -27.36
CA ALA A 132 -5.58 34.33 -27.67
C ALA A 132 -6.15 35.64 -27.09
N ALA A 133 -5.33 36.40 -26.36
CA ALA A 133 -5.61 37.73 -25.84
C ALA A 133 -5.02 38.79 -26.78
#